data_AF-A0A2N2GNQ9-F1
#
_entry.id   AF-A0A2N2GNQ9-F1
#
_cell.length_a   1.000
_cell.length_b   1.000
_cell.length_c   1.000
_cell.angle_alpha   90.00
_cell.angle_beta   90.00
_cell.angle_gamma   90.00
#
_symmetry.space_group_name_H-M   'P 1'
#
loop_
_entity.id
_entity.type
_entity.pdbx_description
1 polymer ?
#
loop_
_entity_poly.entity_id
_entity_poly.type
_entity_poly.pdbx_seq_one_letter_code
_entity_poly.pdbx_strand_id
1 'polypeptide(L)'
;MSDTNTNATLTYLVYDSTLESEVLEFLSDFEIRYFTLWSEVFGKGSHSEPRMNSHTWPGTNRVIAILADQTTEDHLYTLVAHVRQKTPGVGIKAFTVPVLRHS
;
A
#
# COMPACT_ATOMS: atom_id res chain seq x y z
N MET A 1 34.12 0.26 7.63
CA MET A 1 32.88 1.00 7.93
C MET A 1 32.25 1.34 6.60
N SER A 2 31.39 0.46 6.11
CA SER A 2 30.61 0.72 4.90
C SER A 2 29.37 1.48 5.34
N ASP A 3 29.33 2.78 5.06
CA ASP A 3 28.07 3.52 4.99
C ASP A 3 27.29 2.96 3.81
N THR A 4 26.56 1.87 4.03
CA THR A 4 25.41 1.54 3.19
C THR A 4 24.41 2.66 3.45
N ASN A 5 24.47 3.66 2.59
CA ASN A 5 23.42 4.65 2.44
C ASN A 5 22.17 3.88 1.96
N THR A 6 21.46 3.25 2.90
CA THR A 6 20.19 2.59 2.64
C THR A 6 19.21 3.72 2.36
N ASN A 7 19.10 4.11 1.07
CA ASN A 7 18.19 5.15 0.67
C ASN A 7 16.78 4.69 0.97
N ALA A 8 16.22 5.21 2.05
CA ALA A 8 14.81 5.00 2.36
C ALA A 8 13.97 5.51 1.20
N THR A 9 12.93 4.77 0.85
CA THR A 9 11.95 5.12 -0.17
C THR A 9 10.61 5.37 0.49
N LEU A 10 9.71 6.09 -0.18
CA LEU A 10 8.34 6.23 0.28
C LEU A 10 7.46 5.33 -0.58
N THR A 11 6.88 4.30 0.03
CA THR A 11 6.01 3.35 -0.65
C THR A 11 4.56 3.64 -0.29
N TYR A 12 3.75 3.87 -1.33
CA TYR A 12 2.31 4.02 -1.23
C TYR A 12 1.64 2.69 -1.56
N LEU A 13 1.03 2.06 -0.55
CA LEU A 13 0.17 0.90 -0.72
C LEU A 13 -1.29 1.38 -0.87
N VAL A 14 -1.83 1.29 -2.07
CA VAL A 14 -3.21 1.66 -2.42
C VAL A 14 -4.04 0.40 -2.54
N TYR A 15 -5.12 0.29 -1.77
CA TYR A 15 -5.92 -0.93 -1.73
C TYR A 15 -7.41 -0.67 -1.54
N ASP A 16 -8.21 -1.65 -1.96
CA ASP A 16 -9.65 -1.69 -1.73
C ASP A 16 -9.96 -1.63 -0.23
N SER A 17 -10.93 -0.80 0.14
CA SER A 17 -11.38 -0.68 1.53
C SER A 17 -11.70 -2.00 2.25
N THR A 18 -12.11 -3.03 1.52
CA THR A 18 -12.44 -4.37 2.05
C THR A 18 -11.21 -5.18 2.50
N LEU A 19 -9.99 -4.80 2.07
CA LEU A 19 -8.75 -5.48 2.45
C LEU A 19 -8.11 -4.94 3.74
N GLU A 20 -8.72 -3.96 4.43
CA GLU A 20 -8.07 -3.28 5.56
C GLU A 20 -7.57 -4.24 6.64
N SER A 21 -8.39 -5.20 7.08
CA SER A 21 -7.97 -6.14 8.12
C SER A 21 -6.77 -6.99 7.67
N GLU A 22 -6.78 -7.50 6.44
CA GLU A 22 -5.68 -8.32 5.89
C GLU A 22 -4.39 -7.50 5.73
N VAL A 23 -4.50 -6.24 5.29
CA VAL A 23 -3.34 -5.35 5.19
C VAL A 23 -2.76 -5.03 6.58
N LEU A 24 -3.60 -4.67 7.55
CA LEU A 24 -3.13 -4.33 8.90
C LEU A 24 -2.52 -5.52 9.63
N GLU A 25 -3.08 -6.72 9.44
CA GLU A 25 -2.53 -7.98 9.96
C GLU A 25 -1.14 -8.24 9.34
N PHE A 26 -1.00 -8.12 8.01
CA PHE A 26 0.28 -8.28 7.34
C PHE A 26 1.33 -7.28 7.85
N LEU A 27 0.98 -6.00 7.98
CA LEU A 27 1.91 -5.00 8.52
C LEU A 27 2.35 -5.36 9.94
N SER A 28 1.45 -5.90 10.77
CA SER A 28 1.78 -6.37 12.12
C SER A 28 2.74 -7.57 12.08
N ASP A 29 2.48 -8.57 11.23
CA ASP A 29 3.28 -9.80 11.12
C ASP A 29 4.73 -9.53 10.69
N PHE A 30 4.94 -8.51 9.85
CA PHE A 30 6.25 -8.06 9.39
C PHE A 30 6.83 -6.90 10.22
N GLU A 31 6.23 -6.62 11.39
CA GLU A 31 6.67 -5.56 12.32
C GLU A 31 6.76 -4.14 11.71
N ILE A 32 5.96 -3.86 10.68
CA ILE A 32 5.85 -2.55 10.03
C ILE A 32 4.90 -1.67 10.84
N ARG A 33 5.44 -0.98 11.84
CA ARG A 33 4.66 -0.23 12.85
C ARG A 33 4.43 1.23 12.51
N TYR A 34 5.25 1.82 11.65
CA TYR A 34 5.24 3.26 11.36
C TYR A 34 4.71 3.51 9.96
N PHE A 35 3.54 4.12 9.87
CA PHE A 35 2.92 4.47 8.60
C PHE A 35 1.96 5.65 8.76
N THR A 36 1.64 6.29 7.64
CA THR A 36 0.54 7.25 7.55
C THR A 36 -0.60 6.62 6.77
N LEU A 37 -1.82 6.66 7.34
CA LEU A 37 -3.02 6.11 6.70
C LEU A 37 -3.91 7.25 6.19
N TRP A 38 -4.26 7.18 4.90
CA TRP A 38 -5.38 7.89 4.32
C TRP A 38 -6.57 6.94 4.23
N SER A 39 -7.58 7.18 5.07
CA SER A 39 -8.70 6.26 5.32
C SER A 39 -9.80 6.30 4.25
N GLU A 40 -9.89 7.38 3.48
CA GLU A 40 -10.89 7.53 2.42
C GLU A 40 -10.27 8.20 1.19
N VAL A 41 -10.03 7.41 0.15
CA VAL A 41 -9.42 7.87 -1.10
C VAL A 41 -10.24 7.38 -2.29
N PHE A 42 -10.51 8.30 -3.22
CA PHE A 42 -11.24 8.01 -4.45
C PHE A 42 -10.30 7.80 -5.63
N GLY A 43 -10.70 6.97 -6.58
CA GLY A 43 -9.86 6.68 -7.73
C GLY A 43 -10.62 6.05 -8.89
N LYS A 44 -10.16 6.31 -10.10
CA LYS A 44 -10.67 5.72 -11.34
C LYS A 44 -9.51 5.14 -12.14
N GLY A 45 -9.47 3.81 -12.23
CA GLY A 45 -8.51 3.10 -13.06
C GLY A 45 -9.01 2.92 -14.49
N SER A 46 -8.10 2.55 -15.40
CA SER A 46 -8.45 2.17 -16.78
C SER A 46 -9.10 0.79 -16.90
N HIS A 47 -9.00 -0.04 -15.85
CA HIS A 47 -9.41 -1.45 -15.86
C HIS A 47 -10.29 -1.83 -14.65
N SER A 48 -10.84 -0.86 -13.93
CA SER A 48 -11.68 -1.10 -12.76
C SER A 48 -12.83 -0.10 -12.72
N GLU A 49 -13.93 -0.49 -12.09
CA GLU A 49 -15.00 0.44 -11.78
C GLU A 49 -14.46 1.63 -10.96
N PRO A 50 -14.94 2.86 -11.21
CA PRO A 50 -14.55 4.03 -10.42
C PRO A 50 -14.95 3.87 -8.96
N ARG A 51 -14.03 4.15 -8.05
CA ARG A 51 -14.26 4.15 -6.60
C ARG A 51 -14.46 5.57 -6.11
N MET A 52 -15.68 6.07 -6.29
CA MET A 52 -16.04 7.49 -6.08
C MET A 52 -17.10 7.71 -4.98
N ASN A 53 -17.53 6.65 -4.28
CA ASN A 53 -18.52 6.72 -3.20
C ASN A 53 -19.82 7.49 -3.58
N SER A 54 -20.27 7.36 -4.84
CA SER A 54 -21.31 8.21 -5.44
C SER A 54 -22.65 7.49 -5.73
N HIS A 55 -22.98 6.43 -4.97
CA HIS A 55 -24.16 5.52 -5.02
C HIS A 55 -23.98 4.16 -5.74
N THR A 56 -24.98 3.28 -5.66
CA THR A 56 -25.12 2.08 -4.77
C THR A 56 -23.91 1.15 -4.55
N TRP A 57 -22.92 1.02 -5.43
CA TRP A 57 -21.76 0.12 -5.17
C TRP A 57 -20.58 0.51 -6.09
N PRO A 58 -19.80 1.52 -5.69
CA PRO A 58 -18.37 1.23 -5.58
C PRO A 58 -17.79 1.73 -4.26
N GLY A 59 -17.05 0.86 -3.58
CA GLY A 59 -16.37 1.16 -2.32
C GLY A 59 -15.28 2.23 -2.48
N THR A 60 -14.63 2.56 -1.37
CA THR A 60 -13.50 3.50 -1.34
C THR A 60 -12.18 2.74 -1.44
N ASN A 61 -11.09 3.48 -1.62
CA ASN A 61 -9.75 2.95 -1.38
C ASN A 61 -9.22 3.49 -0.06
N ARG A 62 -8.22 2.79 0.45
CA ARG A 62 -7.29 3.29 1.45
C ARG A 62 -5.91 3.43 0.85
N VAL A 63 -5.10 4.29 1.44
CA VAL A 63 -3.69 4.39 1.10
C VAL A 63 -2.87 4.40 2.36
N ILE A 64 -1.92 3.48 2.45
CA ILE A 64 -0.90 3.46 3.49
C ILE A 64 0.41 3.97 2.87
N ALA A 65 0.98 5.03 3.44
CA ALA A 65 2.28 5.57 3.07
C ALA A 65 3.32 5.17 4.12
N ILE A 66 4.38 4.50 3.68
CA ILE A 66 5.44 3.97 4.53
C ILE A 66 6.79 4.47 4.03
N LEU A 67 7.56 5.12 4.90
CA LEU A 67 8.98 5.33 4.66
C LEU A 67 9.68 3.98 4.89
N ALA A 68 10.05 3.32 3.81
CA ALA A 68 10.52 1.94 3.77
C ALA A 68 12.02 1.88 3.51
N ASP A 69 12.71 0.97 4.20
CA ASP A 69 13.96 0.42 3.68
C ASP A 69 13.67 -0.66 2.63
N GLN A 70 14.72 -1.21 2.00
CA GLN A 70 14.56 -2.22 0.96
C GLN A 70 13.77 -3.44 1.45
N THR A 71 14.01 -3.90 2.69
CA THR A 71 13.33 -5.06 3.26
C THR A 71 11.84 -4.80 3.45
N THR A 72 11.48 -3.64 3.99
CA THR A 72 10.09 -3.21 4.14
C THR A 72 9.41 -3.08 2.78
N GLU A 73 10.10 -2.51 1.79
CA GLU A 73 9.60 -2.42 0.41
C GLU A 73 9.31 -3.80 -0.16
N ASP A 74 10.24 -4.75 -0.05
CA ASP A 74 10.08 -6.12 -0.54
C ASP A 74 8.85 -6.80 0.09
N HIS A 75 8.65 -6.66 1.41
CA HIS A 75 7.47 -7.17 2.11
C HIS A 75 6.17 -6.58 1.55
N LEU A 76 6.12 -5.27 1.30
CA LEU A 76 4.93 -4.63 0.73
C LEU A 76 4.61 -5.15 -0.68
N TYR A 77 5.62 -5.38 -1.51
CA TYR A 77 5.41 -5.99 -2.83
C TYR A 77 5.00 -7.47 -2.74
N THR A 78 5.50 -8.22 -1.74
CA THR A 78 5.01 -9.56 -1.44
C THR A 78 3.53 -9.57 -1.07
N LEU A 79 3.07 -8.64 -0.22
CA LEU A 79 1.65 -8.50 0.10
C LEU A 79 0.79 -8.26 -1.15
N VAL A 80 1.22 -7.33 -2.02
CA VAL A 80 0.52 -7.05 -3.28
C VAL A 80 0.40 -8.30 -4.14
N ALA A 81 1.47 -9.08 -4.27
CA ALA A 81 1.47 -10.32 -5.04
C ALA A 81 0.54 -11.38 -4.40
N HIS A 82 0.61 -11.55 -3.08
CA HIS A 82 -0.21 -12.50 -2.33
C HIS A 82 -1.70 -12.21 -2.50
N VAL A 83 -2.13 -10.97 -2.26
CA VAL A 83 -3.55 -10.57 -2.37
C VAL A 83 -4.06 -10.75 -3.80
N ARG A 84 -3.26 -10.40 -4.82
CA ARG A 84 -3.65 -10.60 -6.23
C ARG A 84 -3.84 -12.06 -6.60
N GLN A 85 -3.05 -12.96 -6.01
CA GLN A 85 -3.17 -14.39 -6.23
C GLN A 85 -4.39 -14.98 -5.49
N LYS A 86 -4.59 -14.58 -4.23
CA LYS A 86 -5.63 -15.09 -3.34
C LYS A 86 -7.03 -14.59 -3.72
N THR A 87 -7.14 -13.32 -4.08
CA THR A 87 -8.42 -12.66 -4.37
C THR A 87 -8.37 -11.90 -5.70
N PRO A 88 -8.40 -12.62 -6.84
CA PRO A 88 -8.37 -11.99 -8.16
C PRO A 88 -9.48 -10.96 -8.33
N GLY A 89 -9.14 -9.80 -8.90
CA GLY A 89 -10.10 -8.72 -9.16
C GLY A 89 -10.24 -7.70 -8.03
N VAL A 90 -9.76 -7.97 -6.82
CA VAL A 90 -9.68 -6.94 -5.77
C VAL A 90 -8.48 -6.03 -6.00
N GLY A 91 -8.72 -4.72 -5.92
CA GLY A 91 -7.72 -3.71 -6.23
C GLY A 91 -6.67 -3.57 -5.13
N ILE A 92 -5.41 -3.85 -5.46
CA ILE A 92 -4.23 -3.54 -4.63
C ILE A 92 -3.02 -3.20 -5.51
N LYS A 93 -2.29 -2.15 -5.14
CA LYS A 93 -1.10 -1.65 -5.85
C LYS A 93 -0.11 -1.03 -4.86
N ALA A 94 1.18 -1.18 -5.15
CA ALA A 94 2.25 -0.42 -4.50
C ALA A 94 2.94 0.49 -5.52
N PHE A 95 3.32 1.68 -5.08
CA PHE A 95 4.14 2.62 -5.84
C PHE A 95 5.24 3.15 -4.93
N THR A 96 6.49 2.95 -5.33
CA THR A 96 7.67 3.48 -4.62
C THR A 96 8.13 4.78 -5.26
N VAL A 97 8.42 5.79 -4.43
CA VAL A 97 9.08 7.03 -4.88
C VAL A 97 10.37 7.28 -4.08
N PRO A 98 11.41 7.85 -4.71
CA PRO A 98 12.66 8.15 -4.02
C PRO A 98 12.46 9.27 -2.99
N VAL A 99 13.06 9.12 -1.80
CA VAL A 99 13.09 10.15 -0.76
C VAL A 99 14.49 10.74 -0.67
N LEU A 100 14.62 12.00 -1.07
CA LEU A 100 15.91 12.70 -1.09
C LEU A 100 16.37 13.12 0.31
N ARG A 101 15.42 13.33 1.23
CA ARG A 101 15.69 13.74 2.61
C ARG A 101 14.50 13.39 3.50
N HIS A 102 14.80 12.87 4.68
CA HIS A 102 13.87 12.66 5.79
C HIS A 102 14.59 13.01 7.10
N SER A 103 13.83 13.29 8.17
CA SER A 103 14.34 13.69 9.49
C SER A 103 14.54 12.50 10.42
#